data_AF-J2PLM2-F1
#
_entry.id   AF-J2PLM2-F1
#
_cell.length_a   1.000
_cell.length_b   1.000
_cell.length_c   1.000
_cell.angle_alpha   90.00
_cell.angle_beta   90.00
_cell.angle_gamma   90.00
#
_symmetry.space_group_name_H-M   'P 1'
#
loop_
_entity.id
_entity.type
_entity.pdbx_description
1 polymer ?
#
loop_
_entity_poly.entity_id
_entity_poly.type
_entity_poly.pdbx_seq_one_letter_code
_entity_poly.pdbx_strand_id
1 'polypeptide(L)'
;MTVQLSPEQPAVNLQGQALGRKGQLTRLRLIATLEGLLKHRPLRDLRVMDICREAKTAPGTFYLYFRDVEDLALEAIRKGQELPRELSELLDEDWPTEQSFDYAKRFIGGYVTYWEERYHLLHMRNLAADEGSQAMVDLRHSCVVPLMEQIARKIHQARATQSTEDGLNPLAAATVIMGSLERLAAVFRFHGPLRSDMTVEDVITAQAWVLARMLGQQKISAPEQPR
;
A
#
# COMPACT_ATOMS: atom_id res chain seq x y z
N MET A 1 -23.16 5.38 -14.13
CA MET A 1 -23.02 6.71 -13.51
C MET A 1 -21.64 7.25 -13.86
N THR A 2 -21.58 8.37 -14.58
CA THR A 2 -20.33 9.03 -14.96
C THR A 2 -19.64 9.54 -13.70
N VAL A 3 -18.50 8.97 -13.34
CA VAL A 3 -17.68 9.46 -12.22
C VAL A 3 -17.14 10.83 -12.62
N GLN A 4 -17.72 11.89 -12.04
CA GLN A 4 -17.11 13.21 -12.07
C GLN A 4 -15.84 13.15 -11.23
N LEU A 5 -14.69 13.15 -11.90
CA LEU A 5 -13.42 13.51 -11.29
C LEU A 5 -13.60 14.90 -10.69
N SER A 6 -13.66 14.99 -9.36
CA SER A 6 -13.59 16.29 -8.69
C SER A 6 -12.29 16.96 -9.14
N PRO A 7 -12.31 18.23 -9.55
CA PRO A 7 -11.08 18.91 -9.94
C PRO A 7 -10.11 18.87 -8.76
N GLU A 8 -8.88 18.39 -8.99
CA GLU A 8 -7.78 18.50 -8.00
C GLU A 8 -7.82 19.93 -7.46
N GLN A 9 -8.05 20.07 -6.15
CA GLN A 9 -8.01 21.39 -5.51
C GLN A 9 -6.65 22.00 -5.84
N PRO A 10 -6.61 23.28 -6.30
CA PRO A 10 -5.35 23.89 -6.68
C PRO A 10 -4.41 23.86 -5.48
N ALA A 11 -3.25 23.21 -5.64
CA ALA A 11 -2.27 23.11 -4.58
C ALA A 11 -1.96 24.51 -4.04
N VAL A 12 -2.04 24.69 -2.72
CA VAL A 12 -1.73 25.94 -2.04
C VAL A 12 -0.33 25.89 -1.44
N ASN A 13 0.31 27.05 -1.29
CA ASN A 13 1.53 27.16 -0.51
C ASN A 13 1.22 27.12 1.00
N LEU A 14 2.24 27.12 1.86
CA LEU A 14 2.06 27.13 3.32
C LEU A 14 1.32 28.37 3.86
N GLN A 15 1.14 29.40 3.03
CA GLN A 15 0.42 30.64 3.36
C GLN A 15 -1.02 30.63 2.81
N GLY A 16 -1.49 29.50 2.28
CA GLY A 16 -2.84 29.35 1.73
C GLY A 16 -3.05 29.97 0.34
N GLN A 17 -1.98 30.42 -0.32
CA GLN A 17 -2.05 31.05 -1.64
C GLN A 17 -2.04 29.98 -2.74
N ALA A 18 -2.91 30.11 -3.73
CA ALA A 18 -2.98 29.20 -4.87
C ALA A 18 -1.66 29.21 -5.66
N LEU A 19 -1.13 28.02 -5.93
CA LEU A 19 0.08 27.87 -6.74
C LEU A 19 -0.24 28.00 -8.23
N GLY A 20 0.42 28.94 -8.89
CA GLY A 20 0.47 28.98 -10.35
C GLY A 20 1.27 27.79 -10.93
N ARG A 21 1.19 27.59 -12.25
CA ARG A 21 1.83 26.45 -12.97
C ARG A 21 3.29 26.21 -12.58
N LYS A 22 4.11 27.27 -12.50
CA LYS A 22 5.53 27.17 -12.11
C LYS A 22 5.69 26.66 -10.67
N GLY A 23 4.83 27.09 -9.76
CA GLY A 23 4.85 26.65 -8.36
C GLY A 23 4.47 25.18 -8.23
N GLN A 24 3.42 24.74 -8.93
CA GLN A 24 3.01 23.34 -8.98
C GLN A 24 4.13 22.44 -9.53
N LEU A 25 4.76 22.82 -10.64
CA LEU A 25 5.90 22.07 -11.20
C LEU A 25 7.08 21.98 -10.22
N THR A 26 7.36 23.06 -9.50
CA THR A 26 8.43 23.07 -8.49
C THR A 26 8.10 22.15 -7.32
N ARG A 27 6.85 22.19 -6.83
CA ARG A 27 6.34 21.30 -5.78
C ARG A 27 6.45 19.83 -6.19
N LEU A 28 6.02 19.49 -7.40
CA LEU A 28 6.11 18.13 -7.93
C LEU A 28 7.56 17.66 -8.11
N ARG A 29 8.46 18.56 -8.51
CA ARG A 29 9.89 18.26 -8.61
C ARG A 29 10.48 17.90 -7.24
N LEU A 30 10.14 18.63 -6.19
CA LEU A 30 10.62 18.32 -4.83
C LEU A 30 10.15 16.93 -4.36
N ILE A 31 8.88 16.58 -4.63
CA ILE A 31 8.32 15.24 -4.34
C ILE A 31 9.09 14.15 -5.10
N ALA A 32 9.23 14.29 -6.42
CA ALA A 32 9.95 13.32 -7.25
C ALA A 32 11.42 13.18 -6.82
N THR A 33 12.07 14.28 -6.43
CA THR A 33 13.42 14.26 -5.88
C THR A 33 13.48 13.46 -4.59
N LEU A 34 12.57 13.68 -3.63
CA LEU A 34 12.53 12.89 -2.41
C LEU A 34 12.37 11.39 -2.70
N GLU A 35 11.41 11.02 -3.58
CA GLU A 35 11.19 9.63 -3.98
C GLU A 35 12.44 8.97 -4.55
N GLY A 36 13.20 9.71 -5.39
CA GLY A 36 14.47 9.25 -5.93
C GLY A 36 15.53 9.03 -4.84
N LEU A 37 15.63 9.95 -3.87
CA LEU A 37 16.60 9.85 -2.78
C LEU A 37 16.29 8.70 -1.81
N LEU A 38 15.01 8.42 -1.54
CA LEU A 38 14.56 7.33 -0.67
C LEU A 38 14.90 5.93 -1.21
N LYS A 39 15.24 5.81 -2.49
CA LYS A 39 15.75 4.54 -3.07
C LYS A 39 17.09 4.12 -2.50
N HIS A 40 17.86 5.06 -1.94
CA HIS A 40 19.25 4.83 -1.53
C HIS A 40 19.58 5.32 -0.12
N ARG A 41 18.71 6.11 0.51
CA ARG A 41 18.95 6.70 1.84
C ARG A 41 17.67 6.67 2.68
N PRO A 42 17.74 6.36 3.99
CA PRO A 42 16.59 6.41 4.87
C PRO A 42 16.17 7.87 5.12
N LEU A 43 14.88 8.10 5.41
CA LEU A 43 14.33 9.45 5.59
C LEU A 43 15.07 10.26 6.66
N ARG A 44 15.45 9.63 7.78
CA ARG A 44 16.13 10.27 8.91
C ARG A 44 17.47 10.91 8.57
N ASP A 45 18.12 10.45 7.50
CA ASP A 45 19.42 10.94 7.04
C ASP A 45 19.27 12.08 6.02
N LEU A 46 18.05 12.33 5.51
CA LEU A 46 17.81 13.38 4.52
C LEU A 46 17.58 14.72 5.21
N ARG A 47 18.26 15.76 4.70
CA ARG A 47 18.05 17.15 5.09
C ARG A 47 17.41 17.94 3.94
N VAL A 48 16.71 19.02 4.27
CA VAL A 48 16.15 19.97 3.28
C VAL A 48 17.21 20.41 2.27
N MET A 49 18.44 20.68 2.75
CA MET A 49 19.57 21.07 1.89
C MET A 49 19.94 20.01 0.86
N ASP A 50 19.86 18.72 1.19
CA ASP A 50 20.18 17.63 0.26
C ASP A 50 19.14 17.55 -0.85
N ILE A 51 17.86 17.65 -0.48
CA ILE A 51 16.72 17.62 -1.40
C ILE A 51 16.77 18.85 -2.32
N CYS A 52 16.99 20.04 -1.77
CA CYS A 52 17.12 21.28 -2.53
C CYS A 52 18.26 21.23 -3.54
N ARG A 53 19.41 20.70 -3.15
CA ARG A 53 20.58 20.54 -4.03
C ARG A 53 20.26 19.63 -5.20
N GLU A 54 19.70 18.46 -4.92
CA GLU A 54 19.31 17.48 -5.95
C GLU A 54 18.20 18.02 -6.86
N ALA A 55 17.20 18.70 -6.28
CA ALA A 55 16.10 19.32 -7.01
C ALA A 55 16.49 20.63 -7.72
N LYS A 56 17.76 21.08 -7.62
CA LYS A 56 18.25 22.36 -8.16
C LYS A 56 17.35 23.53 -7.78
N THR A 57 17.02 23.62 -6.49
CA THR A 57 16.08 24.57 -5.91
C THR A 57 16.69 25.22 -4.68
N ALA A 58 16.39 26.49 -4.42
CA ALA A 58 16.88 27.17 -3.22
C ALA A 58 16.13 26.70 -1.95
N PRO A 59 16.77 26.64 -0.78
CA PRO A 59 16.08 26.29 0.48
C PRO A 59 14.88 27.18 0.80
N GLY A 60 14.97 28.48 0.53
CA GLY A 60 13.83 29.40 0.71
C GLY A 60 12.64 29.02 -0.16
N THR A 61 12.86 28.44 -1.34
CA THR A 61 11.79 27.95 -2.22
C THR A 61 11.16 26.65 -1.70
N PHE A 62 11.92 25.79 -1.00
CA PHE A 62 11.35 24.60 -0.36
C PHE A 62 10.31 24.97 0.69
N TYR A 63 10.65 25.92 1.57
CA TYR A 63 9.77 26.38 2.65
C TYR A 63 8.55 27.17 2.17
N LEU A 64 8.40 27.41 0.87
CA LEU A 64 7.11 27.85 0.31
C LEU A 64 6.08 26.71 0.29
N TYR A 65 6.53 25.45 0.15
CA TYR A 65 5.67 24.31 -0.11
C TYR A 65 5.60 23.30 1.04
N PHE A 66 6.71 23.11 1.77
CA PHE A 66 6.82 22.07 2.80
C PHE A 66 7.50 22.62 4.04
N ARG A 67 7.02 22.22 5.21
CA ARG A 67 7.55 22.66 6.51
C ARG A 67 8.90 22.03 6.81
N ASP A 68 9.05 20.76 6.47
CA ASP A 68 10.24 19.95 6.68
C ASP A 68 10.25 18.74 5.73
N VAL A 69 11.21 17.84 5.93
CA VAL A 69 11.37 16.63 5.12
C VAL A 69 10.23 15.63 5.36
N GLU A 70 9.66 15.57 6.57
CA GLU A 70 8.56 14.68 6.91
C GLU A 70 7.27 15.13 6.23
N ASP A 71 6.98 16.43 6.23
CA ASP A 71 5.85 17.05 5.52
C ASP A 71 5.90 16.76 4.01
N LEU A 72 7.09 16.86 3.41
CA LEU A 72 7.29 16.47 2.02
C LEU A 72 7.08 14.96 1.80
N ALA A 73 7.51 14.13 2.75
CA ALA A 73 7.35 12.68 2.69
C ALA A 73 5.88 12.23 2.81
N LEU A 74 5.11 12.86 3.70
CA LEU A 74 3.67 12.65 3.81
C LEU A 74 2.97 12.92 2.48
N GLU A 75 3.33 14.01 1.82
CA GLU A 75 2.77 14.38 0.51
C GLU A 75 3.19 13.42 -0.62
N ALA A 76 4.44 12.94 -0.60
CA ALA A 76 4.89 11.92 -1.54
C ALA A 76 4.10 10.61 -1.40
N ILE A 77 3.85 10.16 -0.16
CA ILE A 77 3.05 8.96 0.10
C ILE A 77 1.60 9.17 -0.33
N ARG A 78 0.99 10.30 0.05
CA ARG A 78 -0.40 10.65 -0.30
C ARG A 78 -0.66 10.59 -1.80
N LYS A 79 0.32 10.99 -2.63
CA LYS A 79 0.21 11.07 -4.09
C LYS A 79 0.23 9.72 -4.82
N GLY A 80 -0.37 8.68 -4.24
CA GLY A 80 -0.55 7.37 -4.89
C GLY A 80 -0.66 6.18 -3.95
N GLN A 81 -0.96 6.44 -2.68
CA GLN A 81 -1.24 5.41 -1.67
C GLN A 81 -2.56 4.65 -1.92
N GLU A 82 -3.36 5.09 -2.87
CA GLU A 82 -4.58 4.37 -3.25
C GLU A 82 -4.21 3.02 -3.84
N LEU A 83 -4.99 2.00 -3.46
CA LEU A 83 -4.91 0.70 -4.10
C LEU A 83 -5.20 0.89 -5.60
N PRO A 84 -4.42 0.26 -6.51
CA PRO A 84 -4.72 0.28 -7.93
C PRO A 84 -6.18 -0.08 -8.18
N ARG A 85 -6.80 0.65 -9.10
CA ARG A 85 -8.23 0.50 -9.43
C ARG A 85 -8.60 -0.95 -9.70
N GLU A 86 -7.75 -1.65 -10.45
CA GLU A 86 -7.94 -3.03 -10.86
C GLU A 86 -7.98 -3.99 -9.67
N LEU A 87 -7.20 -3.71 -8.62
CA LEU A 87 -7.23 -4.51 -7.39
C LEU A 87 -8.43 -4.18 -6.50
N SER A 88 -8.84 -2.92 -6.46
CA SER A 88 -10.07 -2.52 -5.78
C SER A 88 -11.29 -3.16 -6.45
N GLU A 89 -11.37 -3.08 -7.77
CA GLU A 89 -12.46 -3.67 -8.56
C GLU A 89 -12.49 -5.19 -8.40
N LEU A 90 -11.33 -5.86 -8.42
CA LEU A 90 -11.24 -7.30 -8.15
C LEU A 90 -11.79 -7.69 -6.77
N LEU A 91 -11.55 -6.87 -5.74
CA LEU A 91 -12.12 -7.11 -4.40
C LEU A 91 -13.62 -6.89 -4.35
N ASP A 92 -14.17 -5.99 -5.17
CA ASP A 92 -15.60 -5.72 -5.24
C ASP A 92 -16.40 -6.77 -6.06
N GLU A 93 -15.74 -7.54 -6.92
CA GLU A 93 -16.38 -8.64 -7.67
C GLU A 93 -16.97 -9.74 -6.75
N ASP A 94 -18.04 -10.41 -7.16
CA ASP A 94 -18.52 -11.60 -6.43
C ASP A 94 -17.57 -12.79 -6.68
N TRP A 95 -16.94 -13.32 -5.63
CA TRP A 95 -16.04 -14.46 -5.74
C TRP A 95 -16.81 -15.76 -5.45
N PRO A 96 -16.97 -16.66 -6.43
CA PRO A 96 -17.53 -17.99 -6.16
C PRO A 96 -16.66 -18.73 -5.15
N THR A 97 -17.26 -19.41 -4.18
CA THR A 97 -16.52 -20.14 -3.13
C THR A 97 -15.54 -21.16 -3.71
N GLU A 98 -15.90 -21.84 -4.80
CA GLU A 98 -15.03 -22.84 -5.46
C GLU A 98 -13.83 -22.22 -6.20
N GLN A 99 -13.90 -20.93 -6.52
CA GLN A 99 -12.85 -20.20 -7.25
C GLN A 99 -12.10 -19.20 -6.35
N SER A 100 -12.44 -19.14 -5.06
CA SER A 100 -11.90 -18.13 -4.13
C SER A 100 -10.37 -18.14 -4.07
N PHE A 101 -9.74 -19.29 -4.25
CA PHE A 101 -8.29 -19.42 -4.39
C PHE A 101 -7.70 -18.63 -5.57
N ASP A 102 -8.24 -18.77 -6.78
CA ASP A 102 -7.70 -18.11 -7.97
C ASP A 102 -7.86 -16.59 -7.87
N TYR A 103 -8.99 -16.14 -7.36
CA TYR A 103 -9.24 -14.75 -7.08
C TYR A 103 -8.31 -14.19 -5.99
N ALA A 104 -8.16 -14.91 -4.88
CA ALA A 104 -7.23 -14.55 -3.81
C ALA A 104 -5.79 -14.44 -4.33
N LYS A 105 -5.37 -15.40 -5.17
CA LYS A 105 -4.03 -15.44 -5.77
C LYS A 105 -3.78 -14.25 -6.68
N ARG A 106 -4.74 -13.91 -7.55
CA ARG A 106 -4.69 -12.72 -8.41
C ARG A 106 -4.58 -11.43 -7.57
N PHE A 107 -5.39 -11.32 -6.53
CA PHE A 107 -5.38 -10.14 -5.65
C PHE A 107 -4.05 -10.00 -4.90
N ILE A 108 -3.58 -11.06 -4.24
CA ILE A 108 -2.33 -11.05 -3.47
C ILE A 108 -1.14 -10.79 -4.39
N GLY A 109 -1.07 -11.46 -5.55
CA GLY A 109 0.00 -11.23 -6.52
C GLY A 109 0.05 -9.78 -6.98
N GLY A 110 -1.08 -9.20 -7.35
CA GLY A 110 -1.12 -7.79 -7.74
C GLY A 110 -0.83 -6.83 -6.59
N TYR A 111 -1.23 -7.14 -5.36
CA TYR A 111 -0.86 -6.33 -4.19
C TYR A 111 0.65 -6.36 -3.94
N VAL A 112 1.29 -7.53 -4.07
CA VAL A 112 2.75 -7.66 -3.96
C VAL A 112 3.43 -6.79 -5.02
N THR A 113 2.99 -6.86 -6.28
CA THR A 113 3.52 -5.99 -7.36
C THR A 113 3.35 -4.51 -7.04
N TYR A 114 2.16 -4.09 -6.62
CA TYR A 114 1.89 -2.71 -6.21
C TYR A 114 2.85 -2.24 -5.10
N TRP A 115 3.09 -3.09 -4.10
CA TRP A 115 3.98 -2.78 -3.00
C TRP A 115 5.44 -2.72 -3.44
N GLU A 116 5.87 -3.61 -4.35
CA GLU A 116 7.23 -3.62 -4.91
C GLU A 116 7.56 -2.33 -5.65
N GLU A 117 6.65 -1.84 -6.49
CA GLU A 117 6.82 -0.59 -7.24
C GLU A 117 7.00 0.64 -6.32
N ARG A 118 6.39 0.59 -5.12
CA ARG A 118 6.34 1.71 -4.17
C ARG A 118 7.10 1.42 -2.88
N TYR A 119 7.93 0.40 -2.91
CA TYR A 119 8.55 -0.21 -1.73
C TYR A 119 9.16 0.82 -0.78
N HIS A 120 9.98 1.72 -1.30
CA HIS A 120 10.73 2.69 -0.50
C HIS A 120 9.81 3.66 0.26
N LEU A 121 8.69 4.06 -0.33
CA LEU A 121 7.72 4.96 0.31
C LEU A 121 6.93 4.23 1.39
N LEU A 122 6.42 3.05 1.08
CA LEU A 122 5.58 2.28 1.99
C LEU A 122 6.39 1.71 3.16
N HIS A 123 7.62 1.26 2.91
CA HIS A 123 8.55 0.84 3.94
C HIS A 123 8.96 2.00 4.84
N MET A 124 9.30 3.16 4.26
CA MET A 124 9.62 4.36 5.04
C MET A 124 8.45 4.82 5.91
N ARG A 125 7.24 4.88 5.35
CA ARG A 125 6.01 5.18 6.10
C ARG A 125 5.88 4.25 7.29
N ASN A 126 6.07 2.96 7.06
CA ASN A 126 5.91 1.97 8.10
C ASN A 126 7.00 2.15 9.17
N LEU A 127 8.27 2.22 8.79
CA LEU A 127 9.37 2.42 9.74
C LEU A 127 9.19 3.70 10.58
N ALA A 128 8.86 4.83 9.95
CA ALA A 128 8.68 6.10 10.66
C ALA A 128 7.51 6.06 11.66
N ALA A 129 6.41 5.40 11.30
CA ALA A 129 5.31 5.18 12.23
C ALA A 129 5.69 4.25 13.39
N ASP A 130 6.48 3.20 13.14
CA ASP A 130 6.98 2.30 14.20
C ASP A 130 8.00 3.00 15.12
N GLU A 131 8.74 3.99 14.60
CA GLU A 131 9.66 4.87 15.35
C GLU A 131 8.93 6.01 16.10
N GLY A 132 7.60 6.15 15.95
CA GLY A 132 6.76 7.06 16.74
C GLY A 132 6.25 8.32 16.02
N SER A 133 6.40 8.44 14.70
CA SER A 133 5.77 9.53 13.95
C SER A 133 4.25 9.37 13.91
N GLN A 134 3.54 10.19 14.67
CA GLN A 134 2.07 10.17 14.70
C GLN A 134 1.46 10.50 13.32
N ALA A 135 2.07 11.41 12.57
CA ALA A 135 1.58 11.77 11.24
C ALA A 135 1.66 10.57 10.26
N MET A 136 2.71 9.74 10.38
CA MET A 136 2.85 8.51 9.59
C MET A 136 1.91 7.40 10.09
N VAL A 137 1.63 7.33 11.41
CA VAL A 137 0.62 6.42 11.98
C VAL A 137 -0.76 6.74 11.40
N ASP A 138 -1.15 8.01 11.45
CA ASP A 138 -2.45 8.48 10.94
C ASP A 138 -2.55 8.23 9.43
N LEU A 139 -1.47 8.50 8.70
CA LEU A 139 -1.41 8.24 7.26
C LEU A 139 -1.56 6.75 6.96
N ARG A 140 -0.80 5.87 7.64
CA ARG A 140 -0.90 4.42 7.49
C ARG A 140 -2.34 3.95 7.76
N HIS A 141 -2.94 4.43 8.86
CA HIS A 141 -4.32 4.09 9.22
C HIS A 141 -5.31 4.49 8.11
N SER A 142 -5.17 5.69 7.56
CA SER A 142 -6.04 6.16 6.46
C SER A 142 -5.94 5.32 5.18
N CYS A 143 -4.81 4.66 4.93
CA CYS A 143 -4.62 3.77 3.78
C CYS A 143 -5.10 2.34 4.06
N VAL A 144 -4.78 1.82 5.24
CA VAL A 144 -4.91 0.38 5.55
C VAL A 144 -6.34 0.04 5.94
N VAL A 145 -7.02 0.91 6.69
CA VAL A 145 -8.37 0.63 7.20
C VAL A 145 -9.40 0.40 6.09
N PRO A 146 -9.50 1.22 5.03
CA PRO A 146 -10.46 0.98 3.95
C PRO A 146 -10.29 -0.39 3.28
N LEU A 147 -9.05 -0.80 3.04
CA LEU A 147 -8.73 -2.10 2.46
C LEU A 147 -9.04 -3.26 3.43
N MET A 148 -8.68 -3.10 4.70
CA MET A 148 -9.03 -4.06 5.75
C MET A 148 -10.55 -4.27 5.84
N GLU A 149 -11.33 -3.19 5.80
CA GLU A 149 -12.78 -3.27 5.82
C GLU A 149 -13.36 -3.92 4.56
N GLN A 150 -12.78 -3.68 3.37
CA GLN A 150 -13.16 -4.38 2.14
C GLN A 150 -12.95 -5.89 2.26
N ILE A 151 -11.77 -6.31 2.73
CA ILE A 151 -11.47 -7.74 2.94
C ILE A 151 -12.41 -8.35 3.99
N ALA A 152 -12.67 -7.63 5.09
CA ALA A 152 -13.59 -8.10 6.13
C ALA A 152 -15.02 -8.27 5.60
N ARG A 153 -15.52 -7.34 4.78
CA ARG A 153 -16.83 -7.47 4.12
C ARG A 153 -16.89 -8.69 3.22
N LYS A 154 -15.84 -8.95 2.44
CA LYS A 154 -15.74 -10.12 1.57
C LYS A 154 -15.73 -11.44 2.36
N ILE A 155 -14.98 -11.51 3.46
CA ILE A 155 -15.01 -12.66 4.38
C ILE A 155 -16.40 -12.86 4.98
N HIS A 156 -17.04 -11.78 5.44
CA HIS A 156 -18.39 -11.84 5.99
C HIS A 156 -19.42 -12.36 4.95
N GLN A 157 -19.39 -11.83 3.73
CA GLN A 157 -20.29 -12.24 2.65
C GLN A 157 -20.11 -13.70 2.25
N ALA A 158 -18.86 -14.16 2.07
CA ALA A 158 -18.57 -15.54 1.68
C ALA A 158 -19.01 -16.56 2.75
N ARG A 159 -19.04 -16.14 4.02
CA ARG A 159 -19.41 -16.99 5.15
C ARG A 159 -20.87 -16.83 5.58
N ALA A 160 -21.64 -15.90 5.00
CA ALA A 160 -23.02 -15.64 5.41
C ALA A 160 -23.96 -16.84 5.25
N THR A 161 -23.61 -17.78 4.35
CA THR A 161 -24.37 -19.02 4.09
C THR A 161 -23.81 -20.24 4.84
N GLN A 162 -22.70 -20.08 5.57
CA GLN A 162 -22.04 -21.15 6.32
C GLN A 162 -22.49 -21.11 7.78
N SER A 163 -22.57 -22.29 8.43
CA SER A 163 -23.01 -22.38 9.83
C SER A 163 -22.17 -21.45 10.71
N THR A 164 -22.82 -20.69 11.60
CA THR A 164 -22.22 -19.67 12.47
C THR A 164 -21.27 -20.23 13.54
N GLU A 165 -21.04 -21.54 13.56
CA GLU A 165 -20.30 -22.27 14.61
C GLU A 165 -18.80 -21.96 14.66
N ASP A 166 -18.20 -21.44 13.59
CA ASP A 166 -16.75 -21.18 13.54
C ASP A 166 -16.31 -19.93 14.34
N GLY A 167 -17.22 -19.03 14.74
CA GLY A 167 -16.91 -17.89 15.61
C GLY A 167 -15.88 -16.87 15.07
N LEU A 168 -15.47 -16.97 13.80
CA LEU A 168 -14.43 -16.13 13.20
C LEU A 168 -14.94 -14.70 13.02
N ASN A 169 -14.30 -13.74 13.68
CA ASN A 169 -14.55 -12.32 13.48
C ASN A 169 -13.94 -11.86 12.12
N PRO A 170 -14.75 -11.34 11.15
CA PRO A 170 -14.24 -10.96 9.83
C PRO A 170 -13.19 -9.86 9.85
N LEU A 171 -13.30 -8.89 10.77
CA LEU A 171 -12.30 -7.84 10.92
C LEU A 171 -10.98 -8.41 11.46
N ALA A 172 -11.04 -9.29 12.46
CA ALA A 172 -9.82 -9.93 12.99
C ALA A 172 -9.14 -10.79 11.90
N ALA A 173 -9.91 -11.52 11.11
CA ALA A 173 -9.39 -12.27 9.97
C ALA A 173 -8.73 -11.35 8.94
N ALA A 174 -9.38 -10.24 8.57
CA ALA A 174 -8.82 -9.23 7.68
C ALA A 174 -7.54 -8.60 8.23
N THR A 175 -7.47 -8.32 9.54
CA THR A 175 -6.25 -7.82 10.20
C THR A 175 -5.09 -8.80 10.06
N VAL A 176 -5.33 -10.10 10.27
CA VAL A 176 -4.29 -11.14 10.09
C VAL A 176 -3.82 -11.19 8.64
N ILE A 177 -4.75 -11.17 7.68
CA ILE A 177 -4.42 -11.16 6.25
C ILE A 177 -3.60 -9.91 5.91
N MET A 178 -4.05 -8.72 6.31
CA MET A 178 -3.33 -7.46 6.07
C MET A 178 -1.93 -7.46 6.66
N GLY A 179 -1.79 -7.88 7.93
CA GLY A 179 -0.48 -7.96 8.58
C GLY A 179 0.46 -8.93 7.89
N SER A 180 -0.04 -10.10 7.45
CA SER A 180 0.75 -11.03 6.65
C SER A 180 1.13 -10.44 5.28
N LEU A 181 0.21 -9.75 4.61
CA LEU A 181 0.41 -9.19 3.26
C LEU A 181 1.46 -8.09 3.24
N GLU A 182 1.40 -7.14 4.18
CA GLU A 182 2.45 -6.11 4.33
C GLU A 182 3.80 -6.73 4.67
N ARG A 183 3.82 -7.74 5.57
CA ARG A 183 5.06 -8.40 5.95
C ARG A 183 5.69 -9.16 4.79
N LEU A 184 4.91 -9.89 4.01
CA LEU A 184 5.40 -10.64 2.85
C LEU A 184 6.00 -9.70 1.81
N ALA A 185 5.26 -8.64 1.44
CA ALA A 185 5.76 -7.66 0.50
C ALA A 185 7.06 -6.97 0.99
N ALA A 186 7.20 -6.76 2.30
CA ALA A 186 8.42 -6.19 2.87
C ALA A 186 9.60 -7.17 2.96
N VAL A 187 9.36 -8.44 3.33
CA VAL A 187 10.42 -9.45 3.51
C VAL A 187 11.04 -9.83 2.18
N PHE A 188 10.21 -10.14 1.17
CA PHE A 188 10.70 -10.69 -0.09
C PHE A 188 11.62 -9.74 -0.84
N ARG A 189 11.31 -8.43 -0.80
CA ARG A 189 12.16 -7.42 -1.44
C ARG A 189 13.59 -7.37 -0.88
N PHE A 190 13.76 -7.63 0.41
CA PHE A 190 15.05 -7.49 1.09
C PHE A 190 15.82 -8.79 1.24
N HIS A 191 15.13 -9.86 1.59
CA HIS A 191 15.77 -11.11 1.99
C HIS A 191 15.56 -12.20 0.96
N GLY A 192 14.66 -12.00 0.00
CA GLY A 192 14.11 -13.08 -0.78
C GLY A 192 13.46 -14.14 0.13
N PRO A 193 13.21 -15.34 -0.41
CA PRO A 193 12.80 -16.50 0.37
C PRO A 193 13.87 -16.88 1.41
N LEU A 194 13.46 -17.24 2.62
CA LEU A 194 14.38 -17.63 3.72
C LEU A 194 15.23 -18.87 3.39
N ARG A 195 14.79 -19.66 2.42
CA ARG A 195 15.49 -20.85 1.93
C ARG A 195 15.48 -20.84 0.40
N SER A 196 16.53 -21.39 -0.20
CA SER A 196 16.70 -21.43 -1.66
C SER A 196 15.74 -22.37 -2.39
N ASP A 197 15.06 -23.27 -1.67
CA ASP A 197 14.06 -24.21 -2.20
C ASP A 197 12.63 -23.66 -2.20
N MET A 198 12.47 -22.36 -1.89
CA MET A 198 11.19 -21.66 -1.88
C MET A 198 11.26 -20.45 -2.80
N THR A 199 10.17 -20.16 -3.50
CA THR A 199 10.04 -18.99 -4.37
C THR A 199 9.06 -17.97 -3.79
N VAL A 200 9.04 -16.75 -4.35
CA VAL A 200 8.01 -15.74 -4.00
C VAL A 200 6.62 -16.25 -4.38
N GLU A 201 6.52 -16.97 -5.50
CA GLU A 201 5.29 -17.56 -6.00
C GLU A 201 4.70 -18.61 -5.04
N ASP A 202 5.57 -19.41 -4.40
CA ASP A 202 5.14 -20.38 -3.38
C ASP A 202 4.47 -19.69 -2.20
N VAL A 203 4.98 -18.52 -1.79
CA VAL A 203 4.41 -17.81 -0.65
C VAL A 203 3.17 -17.00 -1.01
N ILE A 204 3.12 -16.39 -2.20
CA ILE A 204 1.88 -15.83 -2.75
C ILE A 204 0.80 -16.91 -2.80
N THR A 205 1.15 -18.10 -3.30
CA THR A 205 0.25 -19.26 -3.34
C THR A 205 -0.20 -19.66 -1.95
N ALA A 206 0.70 -19.78 -0.97
CA ALA A 206 0.36 -20.13 0.41
C ALA A 206 -0.56 -19.09 1.07
N GLN A 207 -0.33 -17.79 0.83
CA GLN A 207 -1.19 -16.75 1.36
C GLN A 207 -2.58 -16.75 0.71
N ALA A 208 -2.66 -17.03 -0.60
CA ALA A 208 -3.93 -17.19 -1.30
C ALA A 208 -4.74 -18.37 -0.75
N TRP A 209 -4.06 -19.47 -0.43
CA TRP A 209 -4.65 -20.59 0.29
C TRP A 209 -5.25 -20.18 1.65
N VAL A 210 -4.51 -19.40 2.45
CA VAL A 210 -4.99 -18.91 3.74
C VAL A 210 -6.24 -18.03 3.57
N LEU A 211 -6.23 -17.09 2.63
CA LEU A 211 -7.39 -16.23 2.37
C LEU A 211 -8.60 -17.03 1.85
N ALA A 212 -8.40 -17.94 0.90
CA ALA A 212 -9.47 -18.79 0.37
C ALA A 212 -10.12 -19.68 1.45
N ARG A 213 -9.31 -20.18 2.40
CA ARG A 213 -9.80 -20.92 3.57
C ARG A 213 -10.63 -20.03 4.50
N MET A 214 -10.21 -18.79 4.73
CA MET A 214 -11.00 -17.84 5.51
C MET A 214 -12.34 -17.50 4.83
N LEU A 215 -12.37 -17.48 3.49
CA LEU A 215 -13.58 -17.35 2.67
C LEU A 215 -14.44 -18.63 2.63
N GLY A 216 -14.00 -19.70 3.30
CA GLY A 216 -14.77 -20.93 3.46
C GLY A 216 -14.63 -21.94 2.33
N GLN A 217 -13.64 -21.80 1.44
CA GLN A 217 -13.33 -22.81 0.44
C GLN A 217 -12.71 -24.06 1.10
N GLN A 218 -13.44 -25.17 1.15
CA GLN A 218 -13.01 -26.40 1.83
C GLN A 218 -12.10 -27.30 0.99
N LYS A 219 -12.38 -27.39 -0.31
CA LYS A 219 -11.55 -28.09 -1.30
C LYS A 219 -10.87 -27.06 -2.18
N ILE A 220 -9.55 -27.04 -2.11
CA ILE A 220 -8.72 -26.32 -3.06
C ILE A 220 -7.84 -27.42 -3.66
N SER A 221 -7.96 -27.64 -4.98
CA SER A 221 -7.11 -28.61 -5.66
C SER A 221 -5.65 -28.17 -5.50
N ALA A 222 -4.76 -29.09 -5.12
CA ALA A 222 -3.34 -28.76 -5.05
C ALA A 222 -2.87 -28.25 -6.43
N PRO A 223 -2.01 -27.24 -6.50
CA PRO A 223 -1.42 -26.83 -7.78
C PRO A 223 -0.72 -28.06 -8.38
N GLU A 224 -1.05 -28.39 -9.63
CA GLU A 224 -0.31 -29.42 -10.37
C GLU A 224 1.17 -29.04 -10.34
N GLN A 225 1.99 -29.86 -9.69
CA GLN A 225 3.43 -29.67 -9.73
C GLN A 225 3.87 -29.84 -11.18
N PRO A 226 4.61 -28.89 -11.78
CA PRO A 226 5.18 -29.10 -13.09
C PRO A 226 6.13 -30.30 -13.02
N ARG A 227 5.93 -31.25 -13.93
CA ARG A 227 6.80 -32.43 -14.10
C ARG A 227 8.18 -32.05 -14.61
#